data_AF-F8UHZ4-F1
#
_entry.id   AF-F8UHZ4-F1
#
_cell.length_a   1.000
_cell.length_b   1.000
_cell.length_c   1.000
_cell.angle_alpha   90.00
_cell.angle_beta   90.00
_cell.angle_gamma   90.00
#
_symmetry.space_group_name_H-M   'P 1'
#
loop_
_entity.id
_entity.type
_entity.pdbx_description
1 polymer ?
#
loop_
_entity_poly.entity_id
_entity_poly.type
_entity_poly.pdbx_seq_one_letter_code
_entity_poly.pdbx_strand_id
1 'polypeptide(L)'
;MTAQTRIDALLAEAGAHRAAGRFAQAEALLREAVRLAPQSAAALTNHGLLLSDLGRHAEAADEQRAALALDAQFAPAWLNLALALQAAGDLAGAAAARERALQLDPRAPAALVQRGMAAQRAGRLTDAITAYRDALRQDAHLPEAWINLGTALQTCGDAPAARTALQQALALAPHDRRAASNLLMGGQYQAGLDSATLRADTQRAGALWGTATTPPAVQGPIGPGERLRVGYLSSDLCAHPVGWLLAPVLAAHDRAVLEVHVYAGRAAPPDAMTARLRAAAEHWHDIAGLDDAAAAALMRSHGLDLLVELGGHTEGSRLGVVALRPAPVQLSWLGWFASTGLAAVDAVVLGEALAPPGSEAFYTEPLERLPRPHFAYTPPPDAPAPAPPPSLRLGSVTFGSFNNPAKLSDATVALWSQLLRAVPGSQLVLKWSAFADPQLDAMTRNRFGAQAPRVQPRGASPHAQMLAEYGDIDIALDPHPFSGLLTTLEALAMGVPVLTLPGPRPVSRQTAAVLQAMGLDTLVAATPQAYIERAAALAADTATRSAWRSPGPQGLRERLAASSVGDGAGLARALEALYARRAAAHRSAAGA
;
A
#
# COMPACT_ATOMS: atom_id res chain seq x y z
N MET A 1 31.66 -50.74 -4.05
CA MET A 1 31.04 -49.43 -3.72
C MET A 1 31.79 -48.87 -2.53
N THR A 2 32.39 -47.69 -2.61
CA THR A 2 33.07 -47.11 -1.44
C THR A 2 32.02 -46.68 -0.40
N ALA A 3 32.43 -46.52 0.87
CA ALA A 3 31.53 -46.03 1.92
C ALA A 3 30.88 -44.70 1.52
N GLN A 4 31.64 -43.81 0.87
CA GLN A 4 31.15 -42.55 0.33
C GLN A 4 30.08 -42.76 -0.76
N THR A 5 30.31 -43.64 -1.74
CA THR A 5 29.32 -43.94 -2.78
C THR A 5 28.02 -44.50 -2.20
N ARG A 6 28.08 -45.25 -1.08
CA ARG A 6 26.89 -45.71 -0.36
C ARG A 6 26.14 -44.58 0.33
N ILE A 7 26.84 -43.65 0.97
CA ILE A 7 26.23 -42.48 1.61
C ILE A 7 25.58 -41.59 0.55
N ASP A 8 26.27 -41.31 -0.55
CA ASP A 8 25.73 -40.47 -1.64
C ASP A 8 24.45 -41.10 -2.23
N ALA A 9 24.42 -42.43 -2.40
CA ALA A 9 23.23 -43.16 -2.84
C ALA A 9 22.07 -43.03 -1.83
N LEU A 10 22.34 -43.22 -0.53
CA LEU A 10 21.33 -43.06 0.52
C LEU A 10 20.76 -41.64 0.57
N LEU A 11 21.61 -40.61 0.43
CA LEU A 11 21.17 -39.21 0.43
C LEU A 11 20.33 -38.89 -0.81
N ALA A 12 20.72 -39.39 -1.99
CA ALA A 12 19.96 -39.19 -3.22
C ALA A 12 18.59 -39.89 -3.17
N GLU A 13 18.55 -41.13 -2.69
CA GLU A 13 17.31 -41.91 -2.53
C GLU A 13 16.39 -41.27 -1.49
N ALA A 14 16.94 -40.84 -0.35
CA ALA A 14 16.19 -40.10 0.65
C ALA A 14 15.59 -38.81 0.10
N GLY A 15 16.36 -38.06 -0.71
CA GLY A 15 15.88 -36.87 -1.40
C GLY A 15 14.68 -37.15 -2.31
N ALA A 16 14.72 -38.25 -3.07
CA ALA A 16 13.61 -38.68 -3.92
C ALA A 16 12.36 -39.09 -3.11
N HIS A 17 12.54 -39.80 -1.99
CA HIS A 17 11.43 -40.13 -1.09
C HIS A 17 10.81 -38.89 -0.45
N ARG A 18 11.64 -37.95 0.02
CA ARG A 18 11.20 -36.67 0.59
C ARG A 18 10.41 -35.85 -0.43
N ALA A 19 10.91 -35.70 -1.65
CA ALA A 19 10.22 -34.97 -2.72
C ALA A 19 8.86 -35.57 -3.09
N ALA A 20 8.69 -36.88 -2.88
CA ALA A 20 7.44 -37.59 -3.13
C ALA A 20 6.54 -37.71 -1.88
N GLY A 21 6.82 -36.98 -0.79
CA GLY A 21 6.05 -36.99 0.45
C GLY A 21 6.14 -38.29 1.27
N ARG A 22 7.07 -39.20 0.91
CA ARG A 22 7.30 -40.47 1.61
C ARG A 22 8.28 -40.26 2.77
N PHE A 23 7.86 -39.49 3.76
CA PHE A 23 8.75 -39.00 4.83
C PHE A 23 9.31 -40.11 5.72
N ALA A 24 8.55 -41.16 6.02
CA ALA A 24 9.03 -42.28 6.84
C ALA A 24 10.20 -43.03 6.17
N GLN A 25 10.11 -43.26 4.85
CA GLN A 25 11.18 -43.88 4.08
C GLN A 25 12.40 -42.95 3.97
N ALA A 26 12.18 -41.64 3.75
CA ALA A 26 13.26 -40.66 3.76
C ALA A 26 13.97 -40.60 5.11
N GLU A 27 13.24 -40.67 6.23
CA GLU A 27 13.81 -40.63 7.57
C GLU A 27 14.69 -41.84 7.85
N ALA A 28 14.22 -43.04 7.49
CA ALA A 28 15.00 -44.27 7.64
C ALA A 28 16.35 -44.19 6.90
N LEU A 29 16.32 -43.73 5.65
CA LEU A 29 17.51 -43.60 4.81
C LEU A 29 18.46 -42.51 5.33
N LEU A 30 17.95 -41.36 5.79
CA LEU A 30 18.77 -40.28 6.33
C LEU A 30 19.39 -40.65 7.68
N ARG A 31 18.67 -41.36 8.56
CA ARG A 31 19.24 -41.89 9.80
C ARG A 31 20.33 -42.91 9.53
N GLU A 32 20.17 -43.77 8.52
CA GLU A 32 21.25 -44.68 8.10
C GLU A 32 22.45 -43.90 7.57
N ALA A 33 22.23 -42.86 6.74
CA ALA A 33 23.30 -42.02 6.22
C ALA A 33 24.08 -41.30 7.34
N VAL A 34 23.38 -40.71 8.32
CA VAL A 34 24.01 -40.07 9.49
C VAL A 34 24.74 -41.10 10.36
N ARG A 35 24.19 -42.31 10.54
CA ARG A 35 24.88 -43.39 11.30
C ARG A 35 26.15 -43.86 10.60
N LEU A 36 26.15 -43.96 9.27
CA LEU A 36 27.31 -44.39 8.48
C LEU A 36 28.37 -43.29 8.36
N ALA A 37 27.97 -42.01 8.41
CA ALA A 37 28.88 -40.87 8.39
C ALA A 37 28.43 -39.75 9.36
N PRO A 38 28.68 -39.92 10.67
CA PRO A 38 28.28 -38.94 11.68
C PRO A 38 29.05 -37.61 11.57
N GLN A 39 30.13 -37.58 10.80
CA GLN A 39 30.92 -36.38 10.49
C GLN A 39 30.64 -35.82 9.09
N SER A 40 29.53 -36.21 8.45
CA SER A 40 29.11 -35.64 7.18
C SER A 40 28.15 -34.48 7.39
N ALA A 41 28.62 -33.25 7.14
CA ALA A 41 27.77 -32.06 7.16
C ALA A 41 26.57 -32.20 6.20
N ALA A 42 26.77 -32.80 5.02
CA ALA A 42 25.70 -33.05 4.06
C ALA A 42 24.63 -34.02 4.58
N ALA A 43 25.00 -35.07 5.32
CA ALA A 43 24.04 -36.01 5.88
C ALA A 43 23.19 -35.37 6.99
N LEU A 44 23.84 -34.62 7.89
CA LEU A 44 23.16 -33.87 8.96
C LEU A 44 22.25 -32.78 8.38
N THR A 45 22.70 -32.01 7.39
CA THR A 45 21.87 -31.00 6.73
C THR A 45 20.63 -31.59 6.07
N ASN A 46 20.77 -32.73 5.38
CA ASN A 46 19.64 -33.41 4.75
C ASN A 46 18.66 -34.02 5.78
N HIS A 47 19.17 -34.54 6.90
CA HIS A 47 18.33 -34.98 8.02
C HIS A 47 17.56 -33.81 8.65
N GLY A 48 18.24 -32.69 8.93
CA GLY A 48 17.60 -31.46 9.43
C GLY A 48 16.56 -30.87 8.48
N LEU A 49 16.76 -30.99 7.16
CA LEU A 49 15.77 -30.61 6.15
C LEU A 49 14.48 -31.44 6.28
N LEU A 50 14.59 -32.76 6.43
CA LEU A 50 13.42 -33.61 6.63
C LEU A 50 12.71 -33.31 7.96
N LEU A 51 13.46 -33.06 9.04
CA LEU A 51 12.88 -32.66 10.32
C LEU A 51 12.09 -31.36 10.21
N SER A 52 12.55 -30.42 9.39
CA SER A 52 11.82 -29.18 9.11
C SER A 52 10.48 -29.45 8.40
N ASP A 53 10.46 -30.34 7.39
CA ASP A 53 9.22 -30.73 6.70
C ASP A 53 8.21 -31.41 7.64
N LEU A 54 8.72 -32.12 8.66
CA LEU A 54 7.92 -32.79 9.69
C LEU A 54 7.45 -31.86 10.81
N GLY A 55 7.77 -30.55 10.76
CA GLY A 55 7.41 -29.57 11.80
C GLY A 55 8.30 -29.62 13.05
N ARG A 56 9.36 -30.43 13.04
CA ARG A 56 10.29 -30.62 14.17
C ARG A 56 11.42 -29.58 14.11
N HIS A 57 11.05 -28.30 14.16
CA HIS A 57 11.94 -27.17 13.85
C HIS A 57 13.12 -27.00 14.81
N ALA A 58 12.92 -27.26 16.11
CA ALA A 58 14.01 -27.19 17.10
C ALA A 58 15.09 -28.25 16.82
N GLU A 59 14.69 -29.49 16.59
CA GLU A 59 15.59 -30.59 16.24
C GLU A 59 16.28 -30.35 14.89
N ALA A 60 15.54 -29.79 13.93
CA ALA A 60 16.13 -29.37 12.66
C ALA A 60 17.24 -28.33 12.86
N ALA A 61 17.03 -27.32 13.71
CA ALA A 61 18.03 -26.30 14.00
C ALA A 61 19.29 -26.92 14.65
N ASP A 62 19.12 -27.89 15.55
CA ASP A 62 20.24 -28.59 16.19
C ASP A 62 21.06 -29.41 15.20
N GLU A 63 20.42 -30.12 14.28
CA GLU A 63 21.09 -30.84 13.19
C GLU A 63 21.87 -29.89 12.27
N GLN A 64 21.31 -28.72 11.96
CA GLN A 64 22.05 -27.72 11.17
C GLN A 64 23.23 -27.13 11.95
N ARG A 65 23.10 -26.88 13.25
CA ARG A 65 24.25 -26.45 14.09
C ARG A 65 25.33 -27.53 14.15
N ALA A 66 24.95 -28.81 14.23
CA ALA A 66 25.89 -29.93 14.19
C ALA A 66 26.62 -30.00 12.83
N ALA A 67 25.91 -29.83 11.72
CA ALA A 67 26.52 -29.73 10.39
C ALA A 67 27.53 -28.56 10.32
N LEU A 68 27.18 -27.40 10.88
CA LEU A 68 28.03 -26.21 10.90
C LEU A 68 29.22 -26.30 11.85
N ALA A 69 29.14 -27.13 12.90
CA ALA A 69 30.28 -27.44 13.75
C ALA A 69 31.34 -28.27 13.02
N LEU A 70 30.93 -29.06 12.02
CA LEU A 70 31.83 -29.84 11.16
C LEU A 70 32.39 -29.01 10.00
N ASP A 71 31.54 -28.21 9.36
CA ASP A 71 31.93 -27.28 8.30
C ASP A 71 31.19 -25.93 8.45
N ALA A 72 31.88 -24.96 9.06
CA ALA A 72 31.36 -23.62 9.27
C ALA A 72 31.16 -22.82 7.97
N GLN A 73 31.69 -23.30 6.83
CA GLN A 73 31.54 -22.69 5.51
C GLN A 73 30.45 -23.37 4.67
N PHE A 74 29.74 -24.37 5.20
CA PHE A 74 28.69 -25.06 4.49
C PHE A 74 27.41 -24.21 4.37
N ALA A 75 27.34 -23.40 3.32
CA ALA A 75 26.24 -22.44 3.08
C ALA A 75 24.82 -23.04 3.14
N PRO A 76 24.55 -24.25 2.61
CA PRO A 76 23.22 -24.88 2.73
C PRO A 76 22.77 -25.09 4.18
N ALA A 77 23.68 -25.42 5.09
CA ALA A 77 23.34 -25.59 6.50
C ALA A 77 22.96 -24.27 7.17
N TRP A 78 23.65 -23.16 6.84
CA TRP A 78 23.28 -21.83 7.32
C TRP A 78 21.91 -21.38 6.81
N LEU A 79 21.56 -21.64 5.55
CA LEU A 79 20.23 -21.33 5.01
C LEU A 79 19.14 -22.13 5.73
N ASN A 80 19.35 -23.44 5.90
CA ASN A 80 18.37 -24.30 6.57
C ASN A 80 18.26 -24.01 8.06
N LEU A 81 19.35 -23.61 8.72
CA LEU A 81 19.32 -23.12 10.10
C LEU A 81 18.45 -21.87 10.20
N ALA A 82 18.61 -20.92 9.28
CA ALA A 82 17.79 -19.72 9.26
C ALA A 82 16.29 -20.02 9.12
N LEU A 83 15.93 -20.97 8.25
CA LEU A 83 14.54 -21.41 8.07
C LEU A 83 13.99 -22.11 9.32
N ALA A 84 14.77 -23.02 9.91
CA ALA A 84 14.37 -23.75 11.11
C ALA A 84 14.20 -22.81 12.33
N LEU A 85 15.13 -21.87 12.54
CA LEU A 85 15.03 -20.86 13.61
C LEU A 85 13.84 -19.93 13.41
N GLN A 86 13.56 -19.52 12.17
CA GLN A 86 12.39 -18.69 11.86
C GLN A 86 11.09 -19.43 12.19
N ALA A 87 10.97 -20.70 11.80
CA ALA A 87 9.81 -21.53 12.10
C ALA A 87 9.67 -21.82 13.61
N ALA A 88 10.78 -21.86 14.35
CA ALA A 88 10.81 -21.99 15.80
C ALA A 88 10.59 -20.66 16.56
N GLY A 89 10.45 -19.53 15.86
CA GLY A 89 10.21 -18.21 16.44
C GLY A 89 11.47 -17.45 16.89
N ASP A 90 12.67 -17.99 16.71
CA ASP A 90 13.94 -17.28 16.95
C ASP A 90 14.31 -16.42 15.74
N LEU A 91 13.65 -15.27 15.63
CA LEU A 91 13.83 -14.36 14.50
C LEU A 91 15.23 -13.73 14.46
N ALA A 92 15.85 -13.49 15.62
CA ALA A 92 17.18 -12.90 15.71
C ALA A 92 18.26 -13.88 15.24
N GLY A 93 18.20 -15.13 15.73
CA GLY A 93 19.08 -16.20 15.28
C GLY A 93 18.88 -16.52 13.79
N ALA A 94 17.63 -16.52 13.32
CA ALA A 94 17.32 -16.71 11.90
C ALA A 94 17.97 -15.65 11.02
N ALA A 95 17.93 -14.38 11.43
CA ALA A 95 18.56 -13.29 10.69
C ALA A 95 20.08 -13.45 10.62
N ALA A 96 20.74 -13.77 11.73
CA ALA A 96 22.19 -13.97 11.79
C ALA A 96 22.64 -15.16 10.93
N ALA A 97 21.92 -16.29 11.02
CA ALA A 97 22.20 -17.48 10.21
C ALA A 97 22.02 -17.21 8.72
N ARG A 98 20.98 -16.45 8.36
CA ARG A 98 20.73 -16.03 6.98
C ARG A 98 21.87 -15.17 6.47
N GLU A 99 22.27 -14.14 7.21
CA GLU A 99 23.38 -13.26 6.84
C GLU A 99 24.67 -14.05 6.60
N ARG A 100 24.99 -15.01 7.47
CA ARG A 100 26.17 -15.85 7.29
C ARG A 100 26.09 -16.72 6.03
N ALA A 101 24.92 -17.28 5.72
CA ALA A 101 24.72 -18.03 4.49
C ALA A 101 24.97 -17.16 3.24
N LEU A 102 24.47 -15.92 3.25
CA LEU A 102 24.63 -14.98 2.14
C LEU A 102 26.09 -14.55 1.93
N GLN A 103 26.88 -14.47 3.00
CA GLN A 103 28.32 -14.18 2.91
C GLN A 103 29.10 -15.31 2.24
N LEU A 104 28.67 -16.57 2.45
CA LEU A 104 29.37 -17.75 1.94
C LEU A 104 29.02 -18.06 0.48
N ASP A 105 27.76 -17.88 0.07
CA ASP A 105 27.37 -17.95 -1.33
C ASP A 105 26.58 -16.68 -1.72
N PRO A 106 27.28 -15.61 -2.13
CA PRO A 106 26.66 -14.36 -2.56
C PRO A 106 25.84 -14.49 -3.85
N ARG A 107 25.97 -15.60 -4.57
CA ARG A 107 25.25 -15.82 -5.83
C ARG A 107 24.03 -16.69 -5.65
N ALA A 108 23.85 -17.42 -4.54
CA ALA A 108 22.65 -18.20 -4.28
C ALA A 108 21.36 -17.36 -4.51
N PRO A 109 20.28 -17.93 -5.09
CA PRO A 109 19.07 -17.18 -5.37
C PRO A 109 18.48 -16.48 -4.14
N ALA A 110 18.49 -17.14 -2.98
CA ALA A 110 18.07 -16.56 -1.71
C ALA A 110 18.94 -15.34 -1.30
N ALA A 111 20.25 -15.38 -1.55
CA ALA A 111 21.16 -14.26 -1.30
C ALA A 111 20.83 -13.06 -2.17
N LEU A 112 20.54 -13.30 -3.44
CA LEU A 112 20.16 -12.26 -4.40
C LEU A 112 18.82 -11.62 -4.06
N VAL A 113 17.82 -12.40 -3.62
CA VAL A 113 16.55 -11.86 -3.11
C VAL A 113 16.79 -10.95 -1.90
N GLN A 114 17.58 -11.41 -0.92
CA GLN A 114 17.89 -10.61 0.27
C GLN A 114 18.70 -9.36 -0.06
N ARG A 115 19.65 -9.43 -0.99
CA ARG A 115 20.36 -8.27 -1.54
C ARG A 115 19.38 -7.26 -2.13
N GLY A 116 18.39 -7.75 -2.89
CA GLY A 116 17.33 -6.92 -3.45
C GLY A 116 16.49 -6.24 -2.37
N MET A 117 16.07 -6.98 -1.34
CA MET A 117 15.30 -6.42 -0.22
C MET A 117 16.09 -5.38 0.59
N ALA A 118 17.40 -5.60 0.77
CA ALA A 118 18.28 -4.64 1.42
C ALA A 118 18.45 -3.37 0.57
N ALA A 119 18.62 -3.51 -0.74
CA ALA A 119 18.69 -2.38 -1.68
C ALA A 119 17.38 -1.57 -1.68
N GLN A 120 16.22 -2.24 -1.70
CA GLN A 120 14.91 -1.60 -1.62
C GLN A 120 14.72 -0.81 -0.31
N ARG A 121 15.08 -1.39 0.84
CA ARG A 121 15.07 -0.68 2.14
C ARG A 121 15.99 0.54 2.16
N ALA A 122 17.11 0.48 1.44
CA ALA A 122 18.03 1.60 1.29
C ALA A 122 17.61 2.59 0.18
N GLY A 123 16.42 2.44 -0.42
CA GLY A 123 15.91 3.29 -1.49
C GLY A 123 16.57 3.08 -2.85
N ARG A 124 17.48 2.11 -3.01
CA ARG A 124 18.15 1.78 -4.28
C ARG A 124 17.31 0.79 -5.08
N LEU A 125 16.23 1.28 -5.69
CA LEU A 125 15.22 0.46 -6.36
C LEU A 125 15.78 -0.23 -7.61
N THR A 126 16.67 0.44 -8.34
CA THR A 126 17.25 -0.12 -9.57
C THR A 126 18.20 -1.30 -9.27
N ASP A 127 18.99 -1.20 -8.20
CA ASP A 127 19.79 -2.31 -7.67
C ASP A 127 18.90 -3.48 -7.23
N ALA A 128 17.78 -3.17 -6.58
CA ALA A 128 16.83 -4.18 -6.12
C ALA A 128 16.25 -4.99 -7.28
N ILE A 129 15.76 -4.30 -8.32
CA ILE A 129 15.25 -4.92 -9.55
C ILE A 129 16.31 -5.83 -10.19
N THR A 130 17.55 -5.35 -10.27
CA THR A 130 18.66 -6.14 -10.83
C THR A 130 18.90 -7.40 -10.02
N ALA A 131 18.92 -7.31 -8.69
CA ALA A 131 19.11 -8.45 -7.82
C ALA A 131 17.96 -9.48 -7.90
N TYR A 132 16.71 -9.03 -7.98
CA TYR A 132 15.58 -9.96 -8.18
C TYR A 132 15.63 -10.64 -9.54
N ARG A 133 15.99 -9.92 -10.61
CA ARG A 133 16.20 -10.52 -11.94
C ARG A 133 17.36 -11.51 -11.95
N ASP A 134 18.46 -11.23 -11.25
CA ASP A 134 19.57 -12.16 -11.06
C ASP A 134 19.11 -13.44 -10.37
N ALA A 135 18.33 -13.31 -9.29
CA ALA A 135 17.78 -14.47 -8.57
C ALA A 135 16.91 -15.32 -9.50
N LEU A 136 16.03 -14.68 -10.26
CA LEU A 136 15.11 -15.34 -11.19
C LEU A 136 15.80 -15.97 -12.41
N ARG A 137 16.97 -15.46 -12.81
CA ARG A 137 17.81 -16.11 -13.84
C ARG A 137 18.43 -17.40 -13.35
N GLN A 138 18.69 -17.52 -12.04
CA GLN A 138 19.23 -18.74 -11.45
C GLN A 138 18.13 -19.74 -11.11
N ASP A 139 17.01 -19.25 -10.59
CA ASP A 139 15.83 -20.06 -10.32
C ASP A 139 14.54 -19.25 -10.55
N ALA A 140 13.81 -19.64 -11.59
CA ALA A 140 12.54 -19.00 -11.95
C ALA A 140 11.37 -19.41 -11.04
N HIS A 141 11.50 -20.48 -10.24
CA HIS A 141 10.45 -21.01 -9.36
C HIS A 141 10.52 -20.38 -7.95
N LEU A 142 10.78 -19.08 -7.89
CA LEU A 142 10.87 -18.31 -6.64
C LEU A 142 9.73 -17.27 -6.55
N PRO A 143 8.57 -17.64 -5.96
CA PRO A 143 7.44 -16.70 -5.82
C PRO A 143 7.85 -15.39 -5.13
N GLU A 144 8.66 -15.46 -4.08
CA GLU A 144 9.12 -14.28 -3.34
C GLU A 144 9.91 -13.30 -4.22
N ALA A 145 10.78 -13.80 -5.09
CA ALA A 145 11.56 -12.97 -6.01
C ALA A 145 10.64 -12.27 -7.02
N TRP A 146 9.62 -12.96 -7.55
CA TRP A 146 8.61 -12.38 -8.44
C TRP A 146 7.75 -11.32 -7.75
N ILE A 147 7.31 -11.55 -6.51
CA ILE A 147 6.53 -10.57 -5.72
C ILE A 147 7.34 -9.30 -5.48
N ASN A 148 8.59 -9.46 -5.03
CA ASN A 148 9.45 -8.33 -4.72
C ASN A 148 9.85 -7.57 -5.99
N LEU A 149 10.12 -8.28 -7.10
CA LEU A 149 10.34 -7.66 -8.41
C LEU A 149 9.12 -6.84 -8.85
N GLY A 150 7.91 -7.40 -8.75
CA GLY A 150 6.68 -6.71 -9.10
C GLY A 150 6.43 -5.46 -8.25
N THR A 151 6.78 -5.50 -6.96
CA THR A 151 6.66 -4.35 -6.05
C THR A 151 7.66 -3.25 -6.39
N ALA A 152 8.92 -3.62 -6.67
CA ALA A 152 9.96 -2.68 -7.07
C ALA A 152 9.63 -2.02 -8.43
N LEU A 153 9.17 -2.79 -9.40
CA LEU A 153 8.74 -2.29 -10.72
C LEU A 153 7.57 -1.32 -10.61
N GLN A 154 6.56 -1.60 -9.77
CA GLN A 154 5.48 -0.65 -9.49
C GLN A 154 6.01 0.67 -8.95
N THR A 155 6.91 0.60 -7.97
CA THR A 155 7.48 1.80 -7.33
C THR A 155 8.26 2.66 -8.34
N CYS A 156 8.88 2.04 -9.33
CA CYS A 156 9.57 2.72 -10.44
C CYS A 156 8.63 3.24 -11.55
N GLY A 157 7.33 2.98 -11.48
CA GLY A 157 6.35 3.42 -12.50
C GLY A 157 6.15 2.46 -13.68
N ASP A 158 6.69 1.24 -13.62
CA ASP A 158 6.50 0.20 -14.65
C ASP A 158 5.37 -0.77 -14.24
N ALA A 159 4.14 -0.26 -14.28
CA ALA A 159 2.95 -1.03 -13.92
C ALA A 159 2.73 -2.29 -14.79
N PRO A 160 2.93 -2.26 -16.13
CA PRO A 160 2.80 -3.45 -16.96
C PRO A 160 3.80 -4.56 -16.62
N ALA A 161 5.09 -4.25 -16.45
CA ALA A 161 6.08 -5.26 -16.09
C ALA A 161 5.84 -5.80 -14.68
N ALA A 162 5.40 -4.94 -13.76
CA ALA A 162 5.03 -5.37 -12.43
C ALA A 162 3.84 -6.34 -12.42
N ARG A 163 2.79 -6.04 -13.20
CA ARG A 163 1.64 -6.92 -13.36
C ARG A 163 2.06 -8.30 -13.84
N THR A 164 2.92 -8.36 -14.85
CA THR A 164 3.48 -9.63 -15.36
C THR A 164 4.21 -10.39 -14.26
N ALA A 165 5.10 -9.72 -13.50
CA ALA A 165 5.84 -10.35 -12.41
C ALA A 165 4.90 -10.90 -11.30
N LEU A 166 3.87 -10.15 -10.92
CA LEU A 166 2.91 -10.57 -9.90
C LEU A 166 2.00 -11.72 -10.37
N GLN A 167 1.67 -11.76 -11.67
CA GLN A 167 0.97 -12.89 -12.26
C GLN A 167 1.84 -14.16 -12.25
N GLN A 168 3.15 -14.05 -12.50
CA GLN A 168 4.07 -15.18 -12.35
C GLN A 168 4.16 -15.65 -10.89
N ALA A 169 4.23 -14.72 -9.94
CA ALA A 169 4.18 -15.06 -8.52
C ALA A 169 2.91 -15.84 -8.15
N LEU A 170 1.74 -15.38 -8.60
CA LEU A 170 0.46 -16.05 -8.33
C LEU A 170 0.30 -17.38 -9.08
N ALA A 171 0.96 -17.56 -10.23
CA ALA A 171 0.99 -18.85 -10.91
C ALA A 171 1.76 -19.90 -10.09
N LEU A 172 2.84 -19.50 -9.42
CA LEU A 172 3.66 -20.36 -8.58
C LEU A 172 3.10 -20.53 -7.16
N ALA A 173 2.48 -19.48 -6.61
CA ALA A 173 1.87 -19.45 -5.28
C ALA A 173 0.44 -18.87 -5.35
N PRO A 174 -0.56 -19.65 -5.78
CA PRO A 174 -1.93 -19.17 -6.02
C PRO A 174 -2.65 -18.59 -4.80
N HIS A 175 -2.18 -18.92 -3.60
CA HIS A 175 -2.77 -18.47 -2.33
C HIS A 175 -2.00 -17.32 -1.65
N ASP A 176 -0.98 -16.74 -2.32
CA ASP A 176 -0.22 -15.62 -1.75
C ASP A 176 -1.03 -14.31 -1.79
N ARG A 177 -1.56 -13.93 -0.62
CA ARG A 177 -2.36 -12.71 -0.44
C ARG A 177 -1.60 -11.42 -0.71
N ARG A 178 -0.28 -11.41 -0.52
CA ARG A 178 0.58 -10.24 -0.77
C ARG A 178 0.73 -10.03 -2.27
N ALA A 179 0.99 -11.09 -3.03
CA ALA A 179 1.02 -11.05 -4.49
C ALA A 179 -0.31 -10.56 -5.07
N ALA A 180 -1.43 -11.07 -4.55
CA ALA A 180 -2.78 -10.65 -4.96
C ALA A 180 -3.04 -9.17 -4.64
N SER A 181 -2.76 -8.71 -3.42
CA SER A 181 -2.93 -7.30 -3.03
C SER A 181 -2.09 -6.35 -3.89
N ASN A 182 -0.83 -6.73 -4.15
CA ASN A 182 0.07 -5.94 -5.00
C ASN A 182 -0.39 -5.94 -6.46
N LEU A 183 -1.03 -7.02 -6.95
CA LEU A 183 -1.61 -7.06 -8.30
C LEU A 183 -2.76 -6.07 -8.42
N LEU A 184 -3.64 -6.00 -7.40
CA LEU A 184 -4.74 -5.04 -7.36
C LEU A 184 -4.22 -3.60 -7.34
N MET A 185 -3.24 -3.30 -6.49
CA MET A 185 -2.57 -1.99 -6.43
C MET A 185 -1.98 -1.60 -7.80
N GLY A 186 -1.19 -2.49 -8.41
CA GLY A 186 -0.54 -2.25 -9.70
C GLY A 186 -1.52 -2.01 -10.84
N GLY A 187 -2.67 -2.69 -10.82
CA GLY A 187 -3.74 -2.49 -11.79
C GLY A 187 -4.30 -1.06 -11.79
N GLN A 188 -4.27 -0.38 -10.64
CA GLN A 188 -4.76 1.00 -10.53
C GLN A 188 -3.78 2.01 -11.17
N TYR A 189 -2.48 1.69 -11.22
CA TYR A 189 -1.48 2.50 -11.92
C TYR A 189 -1.47 2.25 -13.44
N GLN A 190 -1.87 1.06 -13.89
CA GLN A 190 -1.80 0.68 -15.29
C GLN A 190 -2.91 1.36 -16.12
N ALA A 191 -2.50 2.17 -17.10
CA ALA A 191 -3.39 2.73 -18.11
C ALA A 191 -3.96 1.62 -19.01
N GLY A 192 -5.22 1.78 -19.44
CA GLY A 192 -5.86 0.88 -20.41
C GLY A 192 -6.47 -0.41 -19.84
N LEU A 193 -6.30 -0.73 -18.55
CA LEU A 193 -7.07 -1.83 -17.93
C LEU A 193 -8.55 -1.45 -17.81
N ASP A 194 -9.42 -2.34 -18.29
CA ASP A 194 -10.87 -2.19 -18.21
C ASP A 194 -11.44 -2.63 -16.85
N SER A 195 -12.72 -2.32 -16.64
CA SER A 195 -13.44 -2.68 -15.41
C SER A 195 -13.55 -4.20 -15.24
N ALA A 196 -13.73 -4.95 -16.33
CA ALA A 196 -13.87 -6.40 -16.31
C ALA A 196 -12.61 -7.08 -15.77
N THR A 197 -11.43 -6.68 -16.25
CA THR A 197 -10.14 -7.23 -15.81
C THR A 197 -9.88 -6.90 -14.35
N LEU A 198 -10.07 -5.63 -13.95
CA LEU A 198 -9.87 -5.20 -12.56
C LEU A 198 -10.82 -5.92 -11.60
N ARG A 199 -12.09 -6.10 -12.00
CA ARG A 199 -13.10 -6.83 -11.22
C ARG A 199 -12.73 -8.31 -11.09
N ALA A 200 -12.30 -8.95 -12.17
CA ALA A 200 -11.89 -10.35 -12.15
C ALA A 200 -10.66 -10.59 -11.25
N ASP A 201 -9.67 -9.69 -11.29
CA ASP A 201 -8.54 -9.73 -10.36
C ASP A 201 -9.01 -9.57 -8.91
N THR A 202 -9.93 -8.64 -8.67
CA THR A 202 -10.46 -8.36 -7.33
C THR A 202 -11.26 -9.54 -6.76
N GLN A 203 -12.08 -10.19 -7.58
CA GLN A 203 -12.81 -11.40 -7.19
C GLN A 203 -11.86 -12.55 -6.83
N ARG A 204 -10.81 -12.76 -7.63
CA ARG A 204 -9.79 -13.79 -7.35
C ARG A 204 -9.04 -13.49 -6.06
N ALA A 205 -8.66 -12.22 -5.86
CA ALA A 205 -8.01 -11.79 -4.63
C ALA A 205 -8.93 -12.03 -3.43
N GLY A 206 -10.17 -11.53 -3.46
CA GLY A 206 -11.15 -11.66 -2.37
C GLY A 206 -11.35 -13.11 -1.90
N ALA A 207 -11.37 -14.07 -2.82
CA ALA A 207 -11.48 -15.49 -2.49
C ALA A 207 -10.35 -16.02 -1.58
N LEU A 208 -9.16 -15.37 -1.57
CA LEU A 208 -8.02 -15.77 -0.75
C LEU A 208 -8.19 -15.47 0.74
N TRP A 209 -9.07 -14.54 1.09
CA TRP A 209 -9.40 -14.21 2.48
C TRP A 209 -10.47 -15.16 3.06
N GLY A 210 -11.03 -16.05 2.24
CA GLY A 210 -12.05 -17.03 2.63
C GLY A 210 -13.46 -16.46 2.61
N THR A 211 -14.44 -17.34 2.82
CA THR A 211 -15.85 -16.97 2.97
C THR A 211 -16.13 -16.55 4.41
N ALA A 212 -16.88 -15.45 4.56
CA ALA A 212 -17.26 -14.88 5.84
C ALA A 212 -17.90 -15.91 6.78
N THR A 213 -17.58 -15.79 8.07
CA THR A 213 -18.38 -16.40 9.14
C THR A 213 -19.67 -15.60 9.32
N THR A 214 -20.72 -16.23 9.86
CA THR A 214 -21.97 -15.54 10.20
C THR A 214 -21.66 -14.35 11.10
N PRO A 215 -22.12 -13.13 10.77
CA PRO A 215 -21.89 -11.97 11.62
C PRO A 215 -22.42 -12.22 13.05
N PRO A 216 -21.82 -11.60 14.07
CA PRO A 216 -22.35 -11.66 15.42
C PRO A 216 -23.78 -11.11 15.44
N ALA A 217 -24.68 -11.80 16.13
CA ALA A 217 -26.04 -11.32 16.31
C ALA A 217 -26.04 -10.08 17.20
N VAL A 218 -26.75 -9.03 16.78
CA VAL A 218 -27.08 -7.88 17.63
C VAL A 218 -28.56 -7.94 17.94
N GLN A 219 -28.90 -7.92 19.24
CA GLN A 219 -30.28 -8.06 19.71
C GLN A 219 -30.93 -6.69 19.92
N GLY A 220 -32.13 -6.53 19.39
CA GLY A 220 -33.01 -5.39 19.67
C GLY A 220 -32.72 -4.11 18.87
N PRO A 221 -33.68 -3.18 18.79
CA PRO A 221 -33.47 -1.86 18.18
C PRO A 221 -32.46 -1.03 18.99
N ILE A 222 -31.90 0.02 18.38
CA ILE A 222 -31.09 1.01 19.12
C ILE A 222 -32.02 1.70 20.12
N GLY A 223 -31.75 1.50 21.41
CA GLY A 223 -32.56 2.06 22.49
C GLY A 223 -32.47 3.59 22.56
N PRO A 224 -33.47 4.27 23.15
CA PRO A 224 -33.38 5.71 23.38
C PRO A 224 -32.15 6.06 24.24
N GLY A 225 -31.24 6.88 23.70
CA GLY A 225 -30.00 7.27 24.38
C GLY A 225 -28.87 6.22 24.32
N GLU A 226 -29.07 5.10 23.62
CA GLU A 226 -28.00 4.16 23.32
C GLU A 226 -27.06 4.75 22.26
N ARG A 227 -25.75 4.66 22.52
CA ARG A 227 -24.71 5.11 21.60
C ARG A 227 -24.35 3.99 20.65
N LEU A 228 -24.15 4.31 19.38
CA LEU A 228 -23.69 3.34 18.39
C LEU A 228 -22.19 3.08 18.58
N ARG A 229 -21.79 1.82 18.72
CA ARG A 229 -20.38 1.43 18.87
C ARG A 229 -19.72 1.27 17.52
N VAL A 230 -18.84 2.20 17.18
CA VAL A 230 -18.14 2.24 15.88
C VAL A 230 -16.66 1.97 16.07
N GLY A 231 -16.14 0.96 15.37
CA GLY A 231 -14.72 0.65 15.28
C GLY A 231 -14.08 1.24 14.04
N TYR A 232 -12.89 1.84 14.17
CA TYR A 232 -12.00 2.19 13.06
C TYR A 232 -10.77 1.28 13.08
N LEU A 233 -10.51 0.54 11.99
CA LEU A 233 -9.37 -0.37 11.87
C LEU A 233 -8.37 0.15 10.83
N SER A 234 -7.13 0.40 11.24
CA SER A 234 -6.07 0.78 10.31
C SER A 234 -4.67 0.49 10.84
N SER A 235 -3.75 0.21 9.92
CA SER A 235 -2.31 0.12 10.17
C SER A 235 -1.57 1.43 9.91
N ASP A 236 -2.30 2.49 9.53
CA ASP A 236 -1.75 3.75 9.04
C ASP A 236 -2.18 4.96 9.90
N LEU A 237 -2.37 4.74 11.21
CA LEU A 237 -2.75 5.76 12.20
C LEU A 237 -1.53 6.56 12.69
N CYS A 238 -0.81 7.16 11.73
CA CYS A 238 0.42 7.93 11.91
C CYS A 238 0.46 9.08 10.89
N ALA A 239 1.59 9.75 10.71
CA ALA A 239 1.83 10.80 9.71
C ALA A 239 1.80 10.23 8.27
N HIS A 240 0.61 9.77 7.89
CA HIS A 240 0.25 9.07 6.66
C HIS A 240 -1.07 9.68 6.15
N PRO A 241 -1.38 9.63 4.83
CA PRO A 241 -2.65 10.11 4.30
C PRO A 241 -3.90 9.71 5.07
N VAL A 242 -4.01 8.45 5.51
CA VAL A 242 -5.14 7.99 6.35
C VAL A 242 -5.23 8.79 7.65
N GLY A 243 -4.12 8.97 8.37
CA GLY A 243 -4.11 9.75 9.61
C GLY A 243 -4.51 11.21 9.41
N TRP A 244 -3.97 11.87 8.38
CA TRP A 244 -4.31 13.26 8.05
C TRP A 244 -5.79 13.47 7.71
N LEU A 245 -6.39 12.53 6.97
CA LEU A 245 -7.77 12.62 6.51
C LEU A 245 -8.79 12.11 7.54
N LEU A 246 -8.38 11.21 8.44
CA LEU A 246 -9.20 10.72 9.54
C LEU A 246 -9.27 11.71 10.70
N ALA A 247 -8.16 12.39 11.01
CA ALA A 247 -8.06 13.30 12.17
C ALA A 247 -9.20 14.33 12.29
N PRO A 248 -9.60 15.08 11.23
CA PRO A 248 -10.69 16.05 11.35
C PRO A 248 -12.07 15.41 11.55
N VAL A 249 -12.24 14.15 11.15
CA VAL A 249 -13.49 13.39 11.34
C VAL A 249 -13.56 12.83 12.76
N LEU A 250 -12.51 12.14 13.19
CA LEU A 250 -12.44 11.50 14.50
C LEU A 250 -12.61 12.49 15.65
N ALA A 251 -12.03 13.69 15.51
CA ALA A 251 -12.17 14.78 16.47
C ALA A 251 -13.57 15.41 16.51
N ALA A 252 -14.35 15.28 15.43
CA ALA A 252 -15.63 15.96 15.28
C ALA A 252 -16.85 15.06 15.54
N HIS A 253 -16.66 13.77 15.76
CA HIS A 253 -17.76 12.86 16.07
C HIS A 253 -18.53 13.26 17.33
N ASP A 254 -19.86 13.21 17.23
CA ASP A 254 -20.74 13.46 18.38
C ASP A 254 -20.70 12.28 19.36
N ARG A 255 -20.09 12.52 20.52
CA ARG A 255 -19.95 11.53 21.59
C ARG A 255 -21.26 11.20 22.29
N ALA A 256 -22.30 12.04 22.14
CA ALA A 256 -23.63 11.72 22.64
C ALA A 256 -24.30 10.63 21.79
N VAL A 257 -23.86 10.41 20.55
CA VAL A 257 -24.47 9.46 19.61
C VAL A 257 -23.56 8.27 19.30
N LEU A 258 -22.24 8.47 19.26
CA LEU A 258 -21.26 7.41 18.97
C LEU A 258 -20.34 7.11 20.14
N GLU A 259 -20.04 5.83 20.35
CA GLU A 259 -18.94 5.31 21.16
C GLU A 259 -17.84 4.82 20.21
N VAL A 260 -16.68 5.49 20.20
CA VAL A 260 -15.67 5.29 19.15
C VAL A 260 -14.49 4.46 19.65
N HIS A 261 -14.26 3.34 18.99
CA HIS A 261 -13.12 2.46 19.18
C HIS A 261 -12.15 2.60 18.01
N VAL A 262 -10.85 2.72 18.29
CA VAL A 262 -9.79 2.75 17.28
C VAL A 262 -8.86 1.56 17.48
N TYR A 263 -8.62 0.79 16.43
CA TYR A 263 -7.80 -0.41 16.43
C TYR A 263 -6.57 -0.21 15.55
N ALA A 264 -5.40 -0.08 16.19
CA ALA A 264 -4.13 0.18 15.55
C ALA A 264 -3.41 -1.12 15.17
N GLY A 265 -3.32 -1.38 13.87
CA GLY A 265 -2.80 -2.63 13.29
C GLY A 265 -1.27 -2.72 13.18
N ARG A 266 -0.54 -1.60 13.33
CA ARG A 266 0.91 -1.52 13.13
C ARG A 266 1.64 -1.25 14.44
N ALA A 267 2.70 -2.02 14.70
CA ALA A 267 3.65 -1.74 15.77
C ALA A 267 4.70 -0.74 15.26
N ALA A 268 4.41 0.55 15.38
CA ALA A 268 5.37 1.61 15.07
C ALA A 268 5.47 2.57 16.26
N PRO A 269 6.66 3.19 16.50
CA PRO A 269 6.77 4.27 17.47
C PRO A 269 5.73 5.36 17.17
N PRO A 270 4.95 5.83 18.16
CA PRO A 270 3.93 6.84 17.94
C PRO A 270 4.59 8.15 17.50
N ASP A 271 4.04 8.76 16.45
CA ASP A 271 4.40 10.12 16.05
C ASP A 271 3.35 11.15 16.53
N ALA A 272 3.55 12.42 16.18
CA ALA A 272 2.62 13.50 16.55
C ALA A 272 1.19 13.27 16.03
N MET A 273 1.04 12.64 14.87
CA MET A 273 -0.28 12.31 14.32
C MET A 273 -0.92 11.14 15.09
N THR A 274 -0.14 10.10 15.43
CA THR A 274 -0.63 9.02 16.30
C THR A 274 -1.12 9.57 17.63
N ALA A 275 -0.37 10.48 18.26
CA ALA A 275 -0.77 11.13 19.50
C ALA A 275 -2.07 11.94 19.34
N ARG A 276 -2.22 12.69 18.23
CA ARG A 276 -3.43 13.45 17.90
C ARG A 276 -4.65 12.55 17.72
N LEU A 277 -4.51 11.45 16.97
CA LEU A 277 -5.60 10.49 16.76
C LEU A 277 -5.99 9.78 18.06
N ARG A 278 -5.00 9.38 18.87
CA ARG A 278 -5.23 8.75 20.18
C ARG A 278 -5.96 9.69 21.14
N ALA A 279 -5.62 10.97 21.18
CA ALA A 279 -6.32 11.97 21.99
C ALA A 279 -7.77 12.20 21.52
N ALA A 280 -8.06 11.99 20.24
CA ALA A 280 -9.40 12.06 19.69
C ALA A 280 -10.17 10.73 19.80
N ALA A 281 -9.53 9.62 20.15
CA ALA A 281 -10.22 8.34 20.35
C ALA A 281 -10.75 8.24 21.79
N GLU A 282 -11.93 7.63 21.97
CA GLU A 282 -12.43 7.33 23.32
C GLU A 282 -11.85 6.01 23.83
N HIS A 283 -11.74 5.02 22.94
CA HIS A 283 -11.01 3.78 23.19
C HIS A 283 -9.96 3.55 22.12
N TRP A 284 -8.71 3.38 22.54
CA TRP A 284 -7.59 3.05 21.65
C TRP A 284 -7.05 1.65 21.97
N HIS A 285 -6.95 0.80 20.96
CA HIS A 285 -6.55 -0.60 21.08
C HIS A 285 -5.35 -0.88 20.18
N ASP A 286 -4.22 -1.25 20.77
CA ASP A 286 -3.04 -1.69 20.02
C ASP A 286 -3.17 -3.19 19.71
N ILE A 287 -3.39 -3.53 18.43
CA ILE A 287 -3.65 -4.92 17.99
C ILE A 287 -2.53 -5.49 17.11
N ALA A 288 -1.40 -4.79 17.01
CA ALA A 288 -0.28 -5.20 16.17
C ALA A 288 0.35 -6.53 16.61
N GLY A 289 0.33 -6.84 17.91
CA GLY A 289 0.79 -8.12 18.46
C GLY A 289 -0.24 -9.24 18.41
N LEU A 290 -1.47 -8.96 17.95
CA LEU A 290 -2.54 -9.95 17.83
C LEU A 290 -2.63 -10.45 16.39
N ASP A 291 -2.75 -11.76 16.22
CA ASP A 291 -3.18 -12.33 14.95
C ASP A 291 -4.62 -11.90 14.60
N ASP A 292 -5.05 -12.20 13.39
CA ASP A 292 -6.36 -11.74 12.91
C ASP A 292 -7.54 -12.34 13.70
N ALA A 293 -7.40 -13.57 14.19
CA ALA A 293 -8.44 -14.24 14.96
C ALA A 293 -8.61 -13.64 16.36
N ALA A 294 -7.49 -13.38 17.05
CA ALA A 294 -7.45 -12.72 18.34
C ALA A 294 -7.93 -11.27 18.25
N ALA A 295 -7.50 -10.53 17.22
CA ALA A 295 -8.00 -9.17 16.98
C ALA A 295 -9.51 -9.16 16.71
N ALA A 296 -10.02 -10.08 15.89
CA ALA A 296 -11.46 -10.18 15.64
C ALA A 296 -12.25 -10.58 16.90
N ALA A 297 -11.70 -11.47 17.74
CA ALA A 297 -12.31 -11.84 19.02
C ALA A 297 -12.39 -10.66 20.00
N LEU A 298 -11.32 -9.85 20.09
CA LEU A 298 -11.30 -8.64 20.89
C LEU A 298 -12.35 -7.62 20.42
N MET A 299 -12.47 -7.41 19.10
CA MET A 299 -13.51 -6.53 18.56
C MET A 299 -14.92 -7.03 18.88
N ARG A 300 -15.16 -8.36 18.82
CA ARG A 300 -16.44 -8.95 19.23
C ARG A 300 -16.72 -8.77 20.72
N SER A 301 -15.71 -8.87 21.59
CA SER A 301 -15.91 -8.66 23.03
C SER A 301 -16.25 -7.20 23.38
N HIS A 302 -15.91 -6.25 22.52
CA HIS A 302 -16.37 -4.86 22.64
C HIS A 302 -17.81 -4.65 22.13
N GLY A 303 -18.39 -5.62 21.43
CA GLY A 303 -19.76 -5.55 20.94
C GLY A 303 -19.99 -4.41 19.96
N LEU A 304 -19.11 -4.28 18.95
CA LEU A 304 -19.24 -3.25 17.92
C LEU A 304 -20.54 -3.42 17.12
N ASP A 305 -21.23 -2.32 16.83
CA ASP A 305 -22.33 -2.28 15.88
C ASP A 305 -21.83 -2.12 14.43
N LEU A 306 -20.70 -1.45 14.27
CA LEU A 306 -20.16 -1.16 12.94
C LEU A 306 -18.63 -1.13 12.99
N LEU A 307 -18.00 -1.76 12.01
CA LEU A 307 -16.57 -1.65 11.75
C LEU A 307 -16.33 -0.86 10.45
N VAL A 308 -15.44 0.12 10.50
CA VAL A 308 -14.92 0.83 9.34
C VAL A 308 -13.46 0.45 9.16
N GLU A 309 -13.18 -0.31 8.11
CA GLU A 309 -11.81 -0.65 7.72
C GLU A 309 -11.25 0.45 6.82
N LEU A 310 -10.02 0.90 7.11
CA LEU A 310 -9.41 2.06 6.48
C LEU A 310 -8.22 1.74 5.57
N GLY A 311 -7.89 0.46 5.37
CA GLY A 311 -6.62 0.08 4.74
C GLY A 311 -6.77 -0.61 3.39
N GLY A 312 -7.80 -1.45 3.23
CA GLY A 312 -7.92 -2.33 2.07
C GLY A 312 -6.63 -3.11 1.80
N HIS A 313 -6.17 -3.15 0.56
CA HIS A 313 -5.01 -3.94 0.11
C HIS A 313 -3.65 -3.21 0.26
N THR A 314 -3.54 -2.21 1.14
CA THR A 314 -2.26 -1.52 1.38
C THR A 314 -1.31 -2.34 2.27
N GLU A 315 -0.07 -1.85 2.40
CA GLU A 315 0.93 -2.46 3.29
C GLU A 315 0.42 -2.51 4.73
N GLY A 316 0.58 -3.66 5.40
CA GLY A 316 0.07 -3.86 6.76
C GLY A 316 -1.45 -4.07 6.82
N SER A 317 -2.10 -4.35 5.69
CA SER A 317 -3.53 -4.68 5.62
C SER A 317 -3.97 -5.66 6.72
N ARG A 318 -5.09 -5.34 7.36
CA ARG A 318 -5.81 -6.21 8.31
C ARG A 318 -7.13 -6.73 7.73
N LEU A 319 -7.22 -6.87 6.41
CA LEU A 319 -8.42 -7.45 5.76
C LEU A 319 -8.73 -8.88 6.25
N GLY A 320 -7.76 -9.62 6.78
CA GLY A 320 -8.03 -10.89 7.45
C GLY A 320 -8.88 -10.77 8.72
N VAL A 321 -8.75 -9.68 9.48
CA VAL A 321 -9.66 -9.37 10.60
C VAL A 321 -11.06 -9.12 10.06
N VAL A 322 -11.19 -8.32 9.00
CA VAL A 322 -12.48 -7.98 8.37
C VAL A 322 -13.18 -9.22 7.82
N ALA A 323 -12.44 -10.15 7.21
CA ALA A 323 -12.96 -11.41 6.70
C ALA A 323 -13.61 -12.29 7.78
N LEU A 324 -13.16 -12.16 9.04
CA LEU A 324 -13.70 -12.87 10.20
C LEU A 324 -14.95 -12.23 10.81
N ARG A 325 -15.52 -11.22 10.15
CA ARG A 325 -16.74 -10.49 10.56
C ARG A 325 -16.82 -10.16 12.06
N PRO A 326 -15.86 -9.40 12.63
CA PRO A 326 -15.93 -8.96 14.02
C PRO A 326 -17.12 -8.07 14.37
N ALA A 327 -17.76 -7.44 13.38
CA ALA A 327 -18.93 -6.58 13.56
C ALA A 327 -20.06 -6.99 12.60
N PRO A 328 -21.34 -6.71 12.95
CA PRO A 328 -22.48 -7.06 12.13
C PRO A 328 -22.51 -6.25 10.83
N VAL A 329 -22.15 -4.96 10.88
CA VAL A 329 -21.98 -4.09 9.72
C VAL A 329 -20.50 -3.76 9.54
N GLN A 330 -19.98 -3.91 8.32
CA GLN A 330 -18.60 -3.60 7.98
C GLN A 330 -18.53 -2.76 6.71
N LEU A 331 -17.86 -1.61 6.80
CA LEU A 331 -17.68 -0.66 5.71
C LEU A 331 -16.20 -0.53 5.38
N SER A 332 -15.89 -0.34 4.10
CA SER A 332 -14.57 0.09 3.65
C SER A 332 -14.61 1.58 3.36
N TRP A 333 -13.68 2.33 3.95
CA TRP A 333 -13.59 3.76 3.72
C TRP A 333 -12.16 4.28 3.83
N LEU A 334 -11.85 5.23 2.96
CA LEU A 334 -10.71 6.14 2.98
C LEU A 334 -9.39 5.61 2.38
N GLY A 335 -8.64 4.76 3.05
CA GLY A 335 -7.25 4.47 2.63
C GLY A 335 -7.13 3.63 1.36
N TRP A 336 -8.17 2.86 1.03
CA TRP A 336 -8.26 2.09 -0.20
C TRP A 336 -9.28 2.71 -1.16
N PHE A 337 -8.83 2.97 -2.40
CA PHE A 337 -9.54 3.73 -3.43
C PHE A 337 -10.19 2.83 -4.49
N ALA A 338 -10.21 1.52 -4.26
CA ALA A 338 -10.75 0.51 -5.16
C ALA A 338 -11.60 -0.51 -4.38
N SER A 339 -12.02 -1.57 -5.05
CA SER A 339 -12.75 -2.68 -4.42
C SER A 339 -11.80 -3.55 -3.58
N THR A 340 -12.27 -4.01 -2.42
CA THR A 340 -11.52 -4.93 -1.54
C THR A 340 -11.70 -6.39 -1.97
N GLY A 341 -12.75 -6.70 -2.73
CA GLY A 341 -13.06 -8.09 -3.11
C GLY A 341 -13.64 -8.93 -1.97
N LEU A 342 -13.68 -8.43 -0.74
CA LEU A 342 -14.14 -9.19 0.41
C LEU A 342 -15.67 -9.18 0.48
N ALA A 343 -16.27 -10.36 0.45
CA ALA A 343 -17.70 -10.54 0.72
C ALA A 343 -18.10 -10.09 2.14
N ALA A 344 -17.13 -9.96 3.05
CA ALA A 344 -17.34 -9.47 4.40
C ALA A 344 -17.51 -7.94 4.48
N VAL A 345 -17.21 -7.19 3.39
CA VAL A 345 -17.40 -5.73 3.33
C VAL A 345 -18.79 -5.45 2.75
N ASP A 346 -19.68 -4.85 3.54
CA ASP A 346 -21.08 -4.64 3.18
C ASP A 346 -21.30 -3.43 2.26
N ALA A 347 -20.35 -2.50 2.24
CA ALA A 347 -20.24 -1.43 1.24
C ALA A 347 -18.89 -0.70 1.29
N VAL A 348 -18.52 -0.12 0.15
CA VAL A 348 -17.44 0.88 0.06
C VAL A 348 -18.04 2.28 0.08
N VAL A 349 -17.58 3.14 0.98
CA VAL A 349 -18.06 4.52 1.15
C VAL A 349 -17.23 5.47 0.30
N LEU A 350 -17.88 6.16 -0.64
CA LEU A 350 -17.26 7.12 -1.56
C LEU A 350 -18.09 8.40 -1.63
N GLY A 351 -17.50 9.47 -2.17
CA GLY A 351 -18.24 10.69 -2.52
C GLY A 351 -18.87 10.54 -3.91
N GLU A 352 -20.07 11.09 -4.12
CA GLU A 352 -20.79 10.97 -5.39
C GLU A 352 -19.97 11.46 -6.60
N ALA A 353 -19.26 12.58 -6.46
CA ALA A 353 -18.40 13.13 -7.52
C ALA A 353 -17.24 12.18 -7.91
N LEU A 354 -16.77 11.37 -6.96
CA LEU A 354 -15.70 10.40 -7.17
C LEU A 354 -16.21 9.17 -7.93
N ALA A 355 -17.43 8.74 -7.63
CA ALA A 355 -18.01 7.51 -8.14
C ALA A 355 -19.35 7.78 -8.85
N PRO A 356 -19.36 8.46 -10.01
CA PRO A 356 -20.60 8.69 -10.76
C PRO A 356 -21.29 7.36 -11.15
N PRO A 357 -22.58 7.38 -11.54
CA PRO A 357 -23.29 6.18 -11.99
C PRO A 357 -22.50 5.39 -13.03
N GLY A 358 -22.40 4.07 -12.84
CA GLY A 358 -21.59 3.17 -13.66
C GLY A 358 -20.24 2.79 -13.03
N SER A 359 -19.82 3.49 -11.98
CA SER A 359 -18.61 3.15 -11.22
C SER A 359 -18.70 1.77 -10.55
N GLU A 360 -19.90 1.26 -10.32
CA GLU A 360 -20.18 -0.09 -9.79
C GLU A 360 -19.52 -1.21 -10.61
N ALA A 361 -19.27 -0.96 -11.91
CA ALA A 361 -18.57 -1.91 -12.76
C ALA A 361 -17.19 -2.30 -12.20
N PHE A 362 -16.54 -1.40 -11.45
CA PHE A 362 -15.23 -1.60 -10.84
C PHE A 362 -15.27 -2.25 -9.44
N TYR A 363 -16.45 -2.48 -8.85
CA TYR A 363 -16.59 -2.91 -7.45
C TYR A 363 -17.38 -4.19 -7.26
N THR A 364 -16.80 -5.14 -6.52
CA THR A 364 -17.53 -6.33 -6.08
C THR A 364 -18.54 -6.00 -4.98
N GLU A 365 -18.24 -5.01 -4.14
CA GLU A 365 -19.10 -4.52 -3.07
C GLU A 365 -20.11 -3.49 -3.58
N PRO A 366 -21.25 -3.33 -2.89
CA PRO A 366 -22.12 -2.17 -3.08
C PRO A 366 -21.40 -0.85 -2.77
N LEU A 367 -21.78 0.22 -3.47
CA LEU A 367 -21.25 1.57 -3.22
C LEU A 367 -22.22 2.38 -2.36
N GLU A 368 -21.72 2.93 -1.26
CA GLU A 368 -22.38 3.97 -0.47
C GLU A 368 -21.87 5.34 -0.89
N ARG A 369 -22.75 6.17 -1.46
CA ARG A 369 -22.40 7.49 -1.99
C ARG A 369 -22.81 8.58 -1.02
N LEU A 370 -21.83 9.30 -0.49
CA LEU A 370 -22.08 10.51 0.27
C LEU A 370 -22.40 11.67 -0.70
N PRO A 371 -23.40 12.53 -0.40
CA PRO A 371 -23.74 13.71 -1.20
C PRO A 371 -22.75 14.86 -0.96
N ARG A 372 -21.48 14.53 -0.74
CA ARG A 372 -20.35 15.42 -0.44
C ARG A 372 -19.03 14.66 -0.68
N PRO A 373 -17.88 15.34 -0.70
CA PRO A 373 -16.59 14.67 -0.64
C PRO A 373 -16.50 13.74 0.58
N HIS A 374 -15.97 12.54 0.39
CA HIS A 374 -15.81 11.52 1.43
C HIS A 374 -14.49 11.66 2.21
N PHE A 375 -13.79 12.78 2.04
CA PHE A 375 -12.55 13.12 2.73
C PHE A 375 -12.68 14.53 3.28
N ALA A 376 -12.00 14.78 4.40
CA ALA A 376 -11.84 16.10 4.98
C ALA A 376 -10.36 16.34 5.25
N TYR A 377 -9.91 17.59 5.10
CA TYR A 377 -8.52 17.94 5.30
C TYR A 377 -8.37 19.31 5.93
N THR A 378 -7.48 19.37 6.91
CA THR A 378 -7.02 20.60 7.51
C THR A 378 -5.49 20.59 7.45
N PRO A 379 -4.86 21.63 6.86
CA PRO A 379 -3.40 21.74 6.88
C PRO A 379 -2.87 21.67 8.31
N PRO A 380 -1.67 21.11 8.54
CA PRO A 380 -1.10 21.09 9.88
C PRO A 380 -0.87 22.53 10.40
N PRO A 381 -0.92 22.76 11.73
CA PRO A 381 -0.79 24.10 12.29
C PRO A 381 0.54 24.80 11.97
N ASP A 382 1.60 24.03 11.71
CA ASP A 382 2.93 24.48 11.33
C ASP A 382 3.13 24.57 9.80
N ALA A 383 2.06 24.43 9.01
CA ALA A 383 2.12 24.61 7.57
C ALA A 383 2.57 26.05 7.22
N PRO A 384 3.60 26.22 6.37
CA PRO A 384 4.10 27.55 6.01
C PRO A 384 3.04 28.38 5.28
N ALA A 385 3.15 29.70 5.27
CA ALA A 385 2.31 30.55 4.43
C ALA A 385 2.54 30.25 2.93
N PRO A 386 1.52 30.39 2.05
CA PRO A 386 1.75 30.25 0.62
C PRO A 386 2.81 31.26 0.13
N ALA A 387 3.86 30.77 -0.52
CA ALA A 387 4.87 31.64 -1.13
C ALA A 387 4.32 32.25 -2.44
N PRO A 388 4.79 33.43 -2.91
CA PRO A 388 4.43 33.95 -4.23
C PRO A 388 4.80 32.99 -5.38
N PRO A 389 4.13 33.06 -6.55
CA PRO A 389 4.49 32.22 -7.69
C PRO A 389 5.96 32.40 -8.10
N PRO A 390 6.73 31.31 -8.29
CA PRO A 390 8.16 31.39 -8.59
C PRO A 390 8.43 32.03 -9.96
N SER A 391 7.47 31.96 -10.89
CA SER A 391 7.55 32.64 -12.20
C SER A 391 7.78 34.15 -12.10
N LEU A 392 7.36 34.81 -11.02
CA LEU A 392 7.63 36.24 -10.78
C LEU A 392 9.13 36.52 -10.65
N ARG A 393 9.91 35.56 -10.13
CA ARG A 393 11.36 35.65 -9.96
C ARG A 393 12.12 35.00 -11.10
N LEU A 394 11.64 33.87 -11.60
CA LEU A 394 12.33 33.06 -12.61
C LEU A 394 12.07 33.53 -14.05
N GLY A 395 11.01 34.32 -14.29
CA GLY A 395 10.60 34.73 -15.64
C GLY A 395 10.02 33.59 -16.49
N SER A 396 9.87 32.39 -15.92
CA SER A 396 9.32 31.20 -16.58
C SER A 396 8.47 30.39 -15.59
N VAL A 397 7.51 29.64 -16.13
CA VAL A 397 6.60 28.82 -15.33
C VAL A 397 7.26 27.51 -14.92
N THR A 398 7.09 27.11 -13.66
CA THR A 398 7.50 25.79 -13.17
C THR A 398 6.26 24.94 -12.91
N PHE A 399 6.07 23.89 -13.70
CA PHE A 399 5.11 22.85 -13.39
C PHE A 399 5.66 21.93 -12.30
N GLY A 400 4.80 21.27 -11.53
CA GLY A 400 5.24 20.33 -10.50
C GLY A 400 4.31 19.15 -10.28
N SER A 401 4.84 18.02 -9.83
CA SER A 401 4.03 16.92 -9.29
C SER A 401 4.75 16.23 -8.14
N PHE A 402 4.13 16.24 -6.96
CA PHE A 402 4.69 15.61 -5.75
C PHE A 402 4.14 14.19 -5.54
N ASN A 403 3.68 13.58 -6.64
CA ASN A 403 3.08 12.26 -6.65
C ASN A 403 4.14 11.16 -6.71
N ASN A 404 3.80 10.00 -6.15
CA ASN A 404 4.56 8.76 -6.28
C ASN A 404 4.86 8.43 -7.77
N PRO A 405 6.11 8.08 -8.14
CA PRO A 405 6.47 7.67 -9.50
C PRO A 405 5.64 6.52 -10.05
N ALA A 406 5.07 5.66 -9.18
CA ALA A 406 4.10 4.64 -9.57
C ALA A 406 2.91 5.21 -10.38
N LYS A 407 2.54 6.47 -10.13
CA LYS A 407 1.46 7.17 -10.85
C LYS A 407 1.89 7.76 -12.20
N LEU A 408 3.19 7.82 -12.49
CA LEU A 408 3.73 8.35 -13.74
C LEU A 408 3.64 7.28 -14.84
N SER A 409 2.44 7.04 -15.35
CA SER A 409 2.22 6.18 -16.51
C SER A 409 2.85 6.77 -17.79
N ASP A 410 3.04 5.95 -18.82
CA ASP A 410 3.54 6.44 -20.12
C ASP A 410 2.58 7.46 -20.75
N ALA A 411 1.27 7.31 -20.54
CA ALA A 411 0.28 8.29 -20.97
C ALA A 411 0.46 9.64 -20.25
N THR A 412 0.78 9.64 -18.95
CA THR A 412 1.10 10.86 -18.20
C THR A 412 2.37 11.51 -18.73
N VAL A 413 3.46 10.74 -18.90
CA VAL A 413 4.73 11.28 -19.41
C VAL A 413 4.55 11.86 -20.82
N ALA A 414 3.79 11.20 -21.69
CA ALA A 414 3.49 11.69 -23.03
C ALA A 414 2.69 13.01 -22.99
N LEU A 415 1.64 13.09 -22.16
CA LEU A 415 0.83 14.29 -22.00
C LEU A 415 1.66 15.47 -21.47
N TRP A 416 2.46 15.25 -20.43
CA TRP A 416 3.29 16.30 -19.86
C TRP A 416 4.44 16.70 -20.79
N SER A 417 4.98 15.77 -21.57
CA SER A 417 5.96 16.11 -22.62
C SER A 417 5.36 17.00 -23.71
N GLN A 418 4.08 16.79 -24.08
CA GLN A 418 3.36 17.67 -25.00
C GLN A 418 3.13 19.06 -24.37
N LEU A 419 2.72 19.11 -23.10
CA LEU A 419 2.55 20.37 -22.36
C LEU A 419 3.85 21.18 -22.30
N LEU A 420 4.98 20.55 -21.96
CA LEU A 420 6.27 21.24 -21.92
C LEU A 420 6.62 21.85 -23.29
N ARG A 421 6.29 21.18 -24.40
CA ARG A 421 6.47 21.76 -25.74
C ARG A 421 5.52 22.95 -26.00
N ALA A 422 4.28 22.85 -25.54
CA ALA A 422 3.28 23.91 -25.72
C ALA A 422 3.58 25.18 -24.89
N VAL A 423 4.35 25.06 -23.80
CA VAL A 423 4.79 26.18 -22.97
C VAL A 423 6.32 26.26 -22.96
N PRO A 424 6.94 26.91 -23.97
CA PRO A 424 8.40 27.01 -24.07
C PRO A 424 9.04 27.63 -22.82
N GLY A 425 10.23 27.14 -22.45
CA GLY A 425 10.99 27.64 -21.29
C GLY A 425 10.50 27.15 -19.92
N SER A 426 9.28 26.60 -19.82
CA SER A 426 8.78 26.05 -18.54
C SER A 426 9.60 24.88 -18.02
N GLN A 427 9.60 24.66 -16.71
CA GLN A 427 10.27 23.54 -16.04
C GLN A 427 9.25 22.55 -15.48
N LEU A 428 9.67 21.33 -15.14
CA LEU A 428 8.85 20.32 -14.44
C LEU A 428 9.61 19.78 -13.24
N VAL A 429 9.11 20.02 -12.04
CA VAL A 429 9.59 19.41 -10.80
C VAL A 429 8.81 18.13 -10.51
N LEU A 430 9.51 17.02 -10.28
CA LEU A 430 8.91 15.78 -9.79
C LEU A 430 9.44 15.53 -8.39
N LYS A 431 8.59 15.33 -7.39
CA LYS A 431 9.05 15.13 -6.01
C LYS A 431 8.49 13.86 -5.40
N TRP A 432 9.39 12.99 -4.98
CA TRP A 432 9.07 11.79 -4.22
C TRP A 432 10.36 11.19 -3.63
N SER A 433 10.25 10.47 -2.52
CA SER A 433 11.40 9.87 -1.85
C SER A 433 12.23 8.96 -2.75
N ALA A 434 11.59 8.23 -3.66
CA ALA A 434 12.26 7.32 -4.59
C ALA A 434 13.25 8.02 -5.54
N PHE A 435 13.09 9.32 -5.81
CA PHE A 435 14.05 10.07 -6.64
C PHE A 435 15.37 10.37 -5.93
N ALA A 436 15.55 9.92 -4.69
CA ALA A 436 16.88 9.85 -4.07
C ALA A 436 17.79 8.79 -4.73
N ASP A 437 17.23 7.81 -5.47
CA ASP A 437 17.99 6.90 -6.33
C ASP A 437 18.40 7.61 -7.62
N PRO A 438 19.70 7.89 -7.85
CA PRO A 438 20.16 8.59 -9.06
C PRO A 438 19.84 7.84 -10.35
N GLN A 439 19.74 6.50 -10.30
CA GLN A 439 19.40 5.70 -11.47
C GLN A 439 17.93 5.84 -11.82
N LEU A 440 17.03 5.81 -10.82
CA LEU A 440 15.61 6.04 -11.05
C LEU A 440 15.33 7.48 -11.52
N ASP A 441 16.03 8.45 -10.96
CA ASP A 441 16.01 9.84 -11.43
C ASP A 441 16.37 9.92 -12.93
N ALA A 442 17.55 9.39 -13.31
CA ALA A 442 18.00 9.37 -14.70
C ALA A 442 17.01 8.63 -15.63
N MET A 443 16.52 7.45 -15.22
CA MET A 443 15.52 6.69 -15.98
C MET A 443 14.24 7.50 -16.17
N THR A 444 13.76 8.18 -15.13
CA THR A 444 12.54 9.00 -15.18
C THR A 444 12.71 10.18 -16.12
N ARG A 445 13.83 10.92 -16.03
CA ARG A 445 14.14 12.02 -16.96
C ARG A 445 14.17 11.53 -18.41
N ASN A 446 14.80 10.38 -18.67
CA ASN A 446 14.94 9.83 -20.02
C ASN A 446 13.58 9.52 -20.67
N ARG A 447 12.54 9.18 -19.89
CA ARG A 447 11.18 8.95 -20.42
C ARG A 447 10.59 10.20 -21.10
N PHE A 448 11.05 11.41 -20.74
CA PHE A 448 10.60 12.67 -21.36
C PHE A 448 11.34 13.02 -22.65
N GLY A 449 12.30 12.20 -23.10
CA GLY A 449 13.02 12.38 -24.36
C GLY A 449 13.66 13.77 -24.48
N ALA A 450 13.34 14.51 -25.55
CA ALA A 450 13.86 15.85 -25.79
C ALA A 450 13.53 16.88 -24.68
N GLN A 451 12.55 16.59 -23.81
CA GLN A 451 12.21 17.46 -22.68
C GLN A 451 12.98 17.11 -21.40
N ALA A 452 13.81 16.04 -21.39
CA ALA A 452 14.56 15.59 -20.21
C ALA A 452 15.35 16.70 -19.49
N PRO A 453 16.02 17.66 -20.16
CA PRO A 453 16.74 18.75 -19.48
C PRO A 453 15.85 19.70 -18.66
N ARG A 454 14.53 19.66 -18.85
CA ARG A 454 13.55 20.51 -18.16
C ARG A 454 12.89 19.79 -16.98
N VAL A 455 13.20 18.52 -16.77
CA VAL A 455 12.61 17.68 -15.72
C VAL A 455 13.59 17.57 -14.56
N GLN A 456 13.13 17.93 -13.38
CA GLN A 456 13.91 18.03 -12.16
C GLN A 456 13.31 17.14 -11.06
N PRO A 457 13.68 15.84 -11.01
CA PRO A 457 13.32 14.98 -9.90
C PRO A 457 14.00 15.42 -8.59
N ARG A 458 13.28 15.31 -7.47
CA ARG A 458 13.72 15.70 -6.13
C ARG A 458 13.35 14.61 -5.13
N GLY A 459 14.31 14.28 -4.26
CA GLY A 459 14.14 13.28 -3.20
C GLY A 459 13.26 13.75 -2.03
N ALA A 460 13.31 12.97 -0.96
CA ALA A 460 12.55 13.23 0.27
C ALA A 460 13.04 14.49 0.99
N SER A 461 12.10 15.16 1.66
CA SER A 461 12.38 16.17 2.70
C SER A 461 11.38 15.97 3.86
N PRO A 462 11.69 16.45 5.08
CA PRO A 462 10.72 16.49 6.17
C PRO A 462 9.42 17.17 5.74
N HIS A 463 8.28 16.74 6.30
CA HIS A 463 6.95 17.16 5.82
C HIS A 463 6.76 18.69 5.74
N ALA A 464 7.12 19.43 6.79
CA ALA A 464 7.03 20.89 6.79
C ALA A 464 7.89 21.55 5.69
N GLN A 465 9.09 21.01 5.42
CA GLN A 465 9.94 21.46 4.33
C GLN A 465 9.34 21.09 2.97
N MET A 466 8.78 19.89 2.83
CA MET A 466 8.06 19.49 1.62
C MET A 466 6.89 20.44 1.32
N LEU A 467 6.11 20.85 2.33
CA LEU A 467 5.06 21.84 2.16
C LEU A 467 5.61 23.18 1.65
N ALA A 468 6.76 23.64 2.18
CA ALA A 468 7.40 24.86 1.70
C ALA A 468 7.86 24.76 0.22
N GLU A 469 8.28 23.57 -0.23
CA GLU A 469 8.72 23.34 -1.62
C GLU A 469 7.59 23.48 -2.65
N TYR A 470 6.31 23.48 -2.26
CA TYR A 470 5.23 23.91 -3.16
C TYR A 470 5.33 25.39 -3.57
N GLY A 471 6.14 26.19 -2.87
CA GLY A 471 6.55 27.53 -3.30
C GLY A 471 7.46 27.55 -4.52
N ASP A 472 8.07 26.42 -4.89
CA ASP A 472 8.97 26.30 -6.05
C ASP A 472 8.24 25.96 -7.36
N ILE A 473 6.92 25.76 -7.32
CA ILE A 473 6.12 25.41 -8.51
C ILE A 473 4.98 26.42 -8.70
N ASP A 474 4.63 26.75 -9.93
CA ASP A 474 3.50 27.63 -10.26
C ASP A 474 2.18 26.85 -10.35
N ILE A 475 2.22 25.66 -10.95
CA ILE A 475 1.05 24.84 -11.29
C ILE A 475 1.38 23.38 -11.02
N ALA A 476 0.56 22.74 -10.19
CA ALA A 476 0.66 21.32 -9.95
C ALA A 476 -0.06 20.52 -11.05
N LEU A 477 0.58 19.46 -11.52
CA LEU A 477 0.08 18.54 -12.53
C LEU A 477 -0.33 17.22 -11.87
N ASP A 478 -1.59 16.86 -12.05
CA ASP A 478 -2.15 15.61 -11.54
C ASP A 478 -1.95 14.46 -12.56
N PRO A 479 -1.40 13.31 -12.15
CA PRO A 479 -1.19 12.19 -13.05
C PRO A 479 -2.50 11.44 -13.39
N HIS A 480 -2.47 10.72 -14.51
CA HIS A 480 -3.52 9.82 -15.00
C HIS A 480 -2.90 8.43 -15.29
N PRO A 481 -3.56 7.29 -14.99
CA PRO A 481 -4.95 7.11 -14.57
C PRO A 481 -5.15 7.14 -13.05
N PHE A 482 -4.12 7.47 -12.29
CA PHE A 482 -4.19 7.51 -10.84
C PHE A 482 -3.98 8.95 -10.38
N SER A 483 -5.02 9.58 -9.85
CA SER A 483 -4.96 10.97 -9.38
C SER A 483 -4.34 11.13 -7.97
N GLY A 484 -3.95 12.34 -7.63
CA GLY A 484 -3.60 12.76 -6.29
C GLY A 484 -4.81 12.78 -5.35
N LEU A 485 -4.52 12.80 -4.05
CA LEU A 485 -5.50 13.16 -3.03
C LEU A 485 -4.81 14.05 -1.99
N LEU A 486 -4.00 13.49 -1.10
CA LEU A 486 -3.26 14.28 -0.12
C LEU A 486 -2.34 15.31 -0.79
N THR A 487 -1.60 14.90 -1.82
CA THR A 487 -0.73 15.81 -2.60
C THR A 487 -1.50 16.94 -3.29
N THR A 488 -2.77 16.70 -3.66
CA THR A 488 -3.67 17.71 -4.24
C THR A 488 -4.12 18.68 -3.16
N LEU A 489 -4.55 18.16 -2.01
CA LEU A 489 -4.98 18.95 -0.85
C LEU A 489 -3.84 19.83 -0.31
N GLU A 490 -2.63 19.30 -0.24
CA GLU A 490 -1.42 20.02 0.18
C GLU A 490 -1.02 21.09 -0.83
N ALA A 491 -1.07 20.80 -2.13
CA ALA A 491 -0.82 21.79 -3.18
C ALA A 491 -1.77 22.98 -3.04
N LEU A 492 -3.08 22.71 -2.94
CA LEU A 492 -4.11 23.74 -2.79
C LEU A 492 -3.95 24.51 -1.48
N ALA A 493 -3.64 23.84 -0.38
CA ALA A 493 -3.31 24.46 0.89
C ALA A 493 -2.08 25.38 0.78
N MET A 494 -1.12 25.08 -0.09
CA MET A 494 0.05 25.93 -0.33
C MET A 494 -0.18 26.99 -1.43
N GLY A 495 -1.42 27.21 -1.87
CA GLY A 495 -1.76 28.20 -2.88
C GLY A 495 -1.47 27.75 -4.32
N VAL A 496 -1.13 26.48 -4.54
CA VAL A 496 -0.80 25.96 -5.87
C VAL A 496 -2.06 25.40 -6.54
N PRO A 497 -2.46 25.91 -7.71
CA PRO A 497 -3.53 25.27 -8.48
C PRO A 497 -3.10 23.91 -9.02
N VAL A 498 -4.04 22.97 -9.06
CA VAL A 498 -3.83 21.60 -9.55
C VAL A 498 -4.68 21.39 -10.79
N LEU A 499 -4.07 21.00 -11.91
CA LEU A 499 -4.78 20.59 -13.14
C LEU A 499 -4.93 19.08 -13.18
N THR A 500 -6.11 18.59 -13.56
CA THR A 500 -6.42 17.16 -13.62
C THR A 500 -7.17 16.76 -14.89
N LEU A 501 -7.00 15.50 -15.27
CA LEU A 501 -7.69 14.82 -16.36
C LEU A 501 -8.37 13.55 -15.80
N PRO A 502 -9.60 13.66 -15.27
CA PRO A 502 -10.29 12.53 -14.67
C PRO A 502 -10.55 11.42 -15.69
N GLY A 503 -10.31 10.18 -15.28
CA GLY A 503 -10.70 8.99 -16.01
C GLY A 503 -12.05 8.42 -15.53
N PRO A 504 -12.39 7.20 -15.99
CA PRO A 504 -13.61 6.51 -15.60
C PRO A 504 -13.53 5.82 -14.23
N ARG A 505 -12.33 5.60 -13.68
CA ARG A 505 -12.12 4.89 -12.42
C ARG A 505 -12.26 5.86 -11.23
N PRO A 506 -12.83 5.48 -10.09
CA PRO A 506 -12.88 6.39 -8.94
C PRO A 506 -11.52 6.93 -8.49
N VAL A 507 -10.47 6.10 -8.45
CA VAL A 507 -9.10 6.55 -8.13
C VAL A 507 -8.56 7.65 -9.07
N SER A 508 -9.08 7.73 -10.29
CA SER A 508 -8.69 8.72 -11.29
C SER A 508 -9.44 10.06 -11.15
N ARG A 509 -10.35 10.18 -10.18
CA ARG A 509 -11.29 11.32 -10.05
C ARG A 509 -11.14 12.06 -8.72
N GLN A 510 -10.18 11.69 -7.88
CA GLN A 510 -10.03 12.25 -6.53
C GLN A 510 -9.74 13.75 -6.59
N THR A 511 -8.76 14.16 -7.40
CA THR A 511 -8.48 15.59 -7.62
C THR A 511 -9.67 16.33 -8.21
N ALA A 512 -10.39 15.75 -9.17
CA ALA A 512 -11.57 16.38 -9.75
C ALA A 512 -12.66 16.62 -8.70
N ALA A 513 -12.93 15.63 -7.83
CA ALA A 513 -13.89 15.77 -6.74
C ALA A 513 -13.50 16.87 -5.73
N VAL A 514 -12.19 17.01 -5.41
CA VAL A 514 -11.69 18.11 -4.57
C VAL A 514 -11.96 19.47 -5.24
N LEU A 515 -11.58 19.61 -6.51
CA LEU A 515 -11.68 20.87 -7.24
C LEU A 515 -13.14 21.30 -7.43
N GLN A 516 -14.03 20.36 -7.75
CA GLN A 516 -15.47 20.61 -7.86
C GLN A 516 -16.07 21.08 -6.53
N ALA A 517 -15.67 20.46 -5.41
CA ALA A 517 -16.11 20.88 -4.08
C ALA A 517 -15.63 22.30 -3.70
N MET A 518 -14.58 22.80 -4.36
CA MET A 518 -14.06 24.16 -4.21
C MET A 518 -14.57 25.15 -5.28
N GLY A 519 -15.42 24.70 -6.22
CA GLY A 519 -15.87 25.50 -7.36
C GLY A 519 -14.74 25.86 -8.33
N LEU A 520 -13.84 24.92 -8.61
CA LEU A 520 -12.67 25.06 -9.48
C LEU A 520 -12.77 24.19 -10.74
N ASP A 521 -13.96 24.07 -11.32
CA ASP A 521 -14.24 23.24 -12.51
C ASP A 521 -13.37 23.58 -13.74
N THR A 522 -12.89 24.83 -13.82
CA THR A 522 -11.96 25.27 -14.87
C THR A 522 -10.62 24.52 -14.84
N LEU A 523 -10.25 23.92 -13.70
CA LEU A 523 -9.03 23.11 -13.55
C LEU A 523 -9.25 21.60 -13.85
N VAL A 524 -10.49 21.19 -14.17
CA VAL A 524 -10.85 19.80 -14.49
C VAL A 524 -11.01 19.64 -16.00
N ALA A 525 -9.98 19.12 -16.67
CA ALA A 525 -9.97 18.97 -18.12
C ALA A 525 -10.77 17.74 -18.59
N ALA A 526 -11.51 17.86 -19.68
CA ALA A 526 -12.28 16.74 -20.24
C ALA A 526 -11.47 15.87 -21.22
N THR A 527 -10.42 16.44 -21.82
CA THR A 527 -9.59 15.76 -22.83
C THR A 527 -8.11 16.12 -22.63
N PRO A 528 -7.18 15.31 -23.15
CA PRO A 528 -5.74 15.65 -23.17
C PRO A 528 -5.46 17.02 -23.79
N GLN A 529 -6.16 17.38 -24.86
CA GLN A 529 -6.00 18.67 -25.53
C GLN A 529 -6.47 19.83 -24.63
N ALA A 530 -7.66 19.71 -24.04
CA ALA A 530 -8.17 20.71 -23.10
C ALA A 530 -7.27 20.84 -21.86
N TYR A 531 -6.63 19.75 -21.43
CA TYR A 531 -5.65 19.79 -20.33
C TYR A 531 -4.46 20.68 -20.69
N ILE A 532 -3.87 20.50 -21.88
CA ILE A 532 -2.74 21.31 -22.36
C ILE A 532 -3.14 22.77 -22.51
N GLU A 533 -4.29 23.05 -23.15
CA GLU A 533 -4.78 24.41 -23.37
C GLU A 533 -5.01 25.16 -22.07
N ARG A 534 -5.68 24.52 -21.09
CA ARG A 534 -5.93 25.11 -19.77
C ARG A 534 -4.63 25.32 -18.99
N ALA A 535 -3.69 24.38 -19.06
CA ALA A 535 -2.37 24.52 -18.44
C ALA A 535 -1.59 25.70 -19.05
N ALA A 536 -1.60 25.84 -20.36
CA ALA A 536 -0.92 26.94 -21.06
C ALA A 536 -1.58 28.30 -20.76
N ALA A 537 -2.92 28.36 -20.74
CA ALA A 537 -3.65 29.57 -20.37
C ALA A 537 -3.33 29.99 -18.93
N LEU A 538 -3.38 29.04 -17.99
CA LEU A 538 -3.03 29.31 -16.59
C LEU A 538 -1.56 29.67 -16.41
N ALA A 539 -0.65 29.13 -17.24
CA ALA A 539 0.76 29.51 -17.26
C ALA A 539 0.97 30.96 -17.72
N ALA A 540 0.15 31.47 -18.63
CA ALA A 540 0.18 32.88 -19.05
C ALA A 540 -0.46 33.82 -18.02
N ASP A 541 -1.40 33.34 -17.21
CA ASP A 541 -2.16 34.16 -16.25
C ASP A 541 -1.48 34.30 -14.87
N THR A 542 -0.46 35.15 -14.82
CA THR A 542 0.26 35.46 -13.57
C THR A 542 -0.62 36.12 -12.51
N ALA A 543 -1.65 36.88 -12.91
CA ALA A 543 -2.54 37.57 -11.99
C ALA A 543 -3.37 36.56 -11.18
N THR A 544 -4.00 35.60 -11.85
CA THR A 544 -4.77 34.54 -11.18
C THR A 544 -3.88 33.69 -10.28
N ARG A 545 -2.70 33.25 -10.77
CA ARG A 545 -1.76 32.48 -9.94
C ARG A 545 -1.34 33.24 -8.68
N SER A 546 -1.12 34.55 -8.78
CA SER A 546 -0.73 35.38 -7.63
C SER A 546 -1.88 35.60 -6.64
N ALA A 547 -3.10 35.81 -7.15
CA ALA A 547 -4.29 35.96 -6.32
C ALA A 547 -4.57 34.69 -5.49
N TRP A 548 -4.41 33.51 -6.09
CA TRP A 548 -4.58 32.21 -5.42
C TRP A 548 -3.55 31.92 -4.33
N ARG A 549 -2.43 32.64 -4.32
CA ARG A 549 -1.36 32.56 -3.31
C ARG A 549 -1.49 33.63 -2.24
N SER A 550 -2.32 34.64 -2.46
CA SER A 550 -2.49 35.76 -1.53
C SER A 550 -3.43 35.37 -0.40
N PRO A 551 -3.20 35.85 0.84
CA PRO A 551 -4.13 35.63 1.93
C PRO A 551 -5.47 36.33 1.61
N GLY A 552 -6.58 35.67 1.94
CA GLY A 552 -7.92 36.22 1.79
C GLY A 552 -8.86 35.35 0.96
N PRO A 553 -10.06 35.87 0.59
CA PRO A 553 -11.16 35.04 0.04
C PRO A 553 -10.85 34.38 -1.31
N GLN A 554 -9.89 34.94 -2.06
CA GLN A 554 -9.46 34.39 -3.34
C GLN A 554 -8.34 33.34 -3.19
N GLY A 555 -7.65 33.31 -2.04
CA GLY A 555 -6.57 32.39 -1.74
C GLY A 555 -7.06 30.94 -1.70
N LEU A 556 -6.31 30.03 -2.32
CA LEU A 556 -6.73 28.62 -2.40
C LEU A 556 -6.77 27.94 -1.02
N ARG A 557 -5.92 28.37 -0.07
CA ARG A 557 -5.93 27.87 1.31
C ARG A 557 -7.25 28.18 2.01
N GLU A 558 -7.69 29.42 1.96
CA GLU A 558 -8.92 29.89 2.57
C GLU A 558 -10.14 29.29 1.88
N ARG A 559 -10.11 29.20 0.54
CA ARG A 559 -11.15 28.50 -0.22
C ARG A 559 -11.25 27.02 0.11
N LEU A 560 -10.12 26.34 0.32
CA LEU A 560 -10.09 24.94 0.74
C LEU A 560 -10.73 24.81 2.13
N ALA A 561 -10.33 25.64 3.08
CA ALA A 561 -10.88 25.66 4.44
C ALA A 561 -12.39 25.97 4.47
N ALA A 562 -12.88 26.86 3.60
CA ALA A 562 -14.29 27.21 3.50
C ALA A 562 -15.14 26.20 2.70
N SER A 563 -14.51 25.28 1.97
CA SER A 563 -15.22 24.27 1.16
C SER A 563 -15.72 23.09 1.99
N SER A 564 -16.54 22.22 1.38
CA SER A 564 -16.94 20.95 2.00
C SER A 564 -15.78 19.97 2.24
N VAL A 565 -14.61 20.21 1.66
CA VAL A 565 -13.37 19.45 1.93
C VAL A 565 -12.69 19.94 3.21
N GLY A 566 -12.84 21.21 3.57
CA GLY A 566 -12.37 21.75 4.85
C GLY A 566 -13.29 21.45 6.04
N ASP A 567 -14.54 21.04 5.77
CA ASP A 567 -15.58 20.78 6.76
C ASP A 567 -15.53 19.34 7.32
N GLY A 568 -14.59 19.07 8.24
CA GLY A 568 -14.50 17.79 8.94
C GLY A 568 -15.75 17.42 9.74
N ALA A 569 -16.37 18.42 10.38
CA ALA A 569 -17.55 18.21 11.22
C ALA A 569 -18.78 17.79 10.42
N GLY A 570 -19.00 18.37 9.25
CA GLY A 570 -20.10 17.91 8.39
C GLY A 570 -19.82 16.55 7.75
N LEU A 571 -18.55 16.16 7.54
CA LEU A 571 -18.24 14.80 7.11
C LEU A 571 -18.54 13.80 8.23
N ALA A 572 -18.17 14.11 9.47
CA ALA A 572 -18.54 13.32 10.65
C ALA A 572 -20.06 13.13 10.75
N ARG A 573 -20.86 14.21 10.63
CA ARG A 573 -22.33 14.13 10.62
C ARG A 573 -22.89 13.26 9.48
N ALA A 574 -22.31 13.35 8.28
CA ALA A 574 -22.74 12.53 7.15
C ALA A 574 -22.44 11.04 7.38
N LEU A 575 -21.29 10.73 7.98
CA LEU A 575 -20.90 9.37 8.35
C LEU A 575 -21.78 8.83 9.50
N GLU A 576 -22.04 9.62 10.54
CA GLU A 576 -22.97 9.28 11.63
C GLU A 576 -24.36 8.91 11.10
N ALA A 577 -24.91 9.72 10.19
CA ALA A 577 -26.18 9.43 9.54
C ALA A 577 -26.14 8.14 8.72
N LEU A 578 -25.03 7.85 8.03
CA LEU A 578 -24.84 6.58 7.32
C LEU A 578 -24.77 5.40 8.30
N TYR A 579 -24.00 5.51 9.38
CA TYR A 579 -23.81 4.47 10.38
C TYR A 579 -25.12 4.12 11.06
N ALA A 580 -25.90 5.13 11.48
CA ALA A 580 -27.21 4.94 12.08
C ALA A 580 -28.18 4.20 11.14
N ARG A 581 -28.25 4.61 9.86
CA ARG A 581 -29.11 3.92 8.86
C ARG A 581 -28.71 2.46 8.67
N ARG A 582 -27.41 2.18 8.51
CA ARG A 582 -26.90 0.82 8.27
C ARG A 582 -27.08 -0.08 9.49
N ALA A 583 -26.80 0.41 10.69
CA ALA A 583 -27.00 -0.33 11.92
C ALA A 583 -28.49 -0.64 12.17
N ALA A 584 -29.38 0.33 11.97
CA ALA A 584 -30.82 0.14 12.10
C ALA A 584 -31.37 -0.90 11.11
N ALA A 585 -30.91 -0.87 9.85
CA ALA A 585 -31.31 -1.86 8.84
C ALA A 585 -30.88 -3.28 9.24
N HIS A 586 -29.65 -3.45 9.76
CA HIS A 586 -29.16 -4.75 10.22
C HIS A 586 -29.92 -5.26 11.46
N ARG A 587 -30.11 -4.42 12.49
CA ARG A 587 -30.85 -4.79 13.71
C ARG A 587 -32.31 -5.16 13.40
N SER A 588 -32.94 -4.52 12.41
CA SER A 588 -34.30 -4.86 11.96
C SER A 588 -34.37 -6.20 11.23
N ALA A 589 -33.37 -6.51 10.40
CA ALA A 589 -33.28 -7.79 9.70
C ALA A 589 -32.97 -8.99 10.63
N ALA A 590 -32.34 -8.74 11.79
CA ALA A 590 -32.04 -9.76 12.78
C ALA A 590 -33.20 -10.06 13.77
N GLY A 591 -34.19 -9.16 13.84
CA GLY A 591 -35.37 -9.31 14.70
C GLY A 591 -36.61 -9.86 13.99
N ALA A 592 -36.57 -9.98 12.66
CA ALA A 592 -37.57 -10.64 11.82
C ALA A 592 -37.12 -12.07 11.50
#